data_AF-Q1AS58-F1
#
_entry.id   AF-Q1AS58-F1
#
_cell.length_a   1.000
_cell.length_b   1.000
_cell.length_c   1.000
_cell.angle_alpha   90.00
_cell.angle_beta   90.00
_cell.angle_gamma   90.00
#
_symmetry.space_group_name_H-M   'P 1'
#
loop_
_entity.id
_entity.type
_entity.pdbx_description
1 polymer ?
#
loop_
_entity_poly.entity_id
_entity_poly.type
_entity_poly.pdbx_seq_one_letter_code
_entity_poly.pdbx_strand_id
1 'polypeptide(L)'
;MHPRRTRETGALELWYALGRLYSRARGFGNRAVRLGFTATLASGALVLLSAPLFGTGWAGPFAGAIPPLLGTLAGAALYAAETLRFSRRERSLREALRHAGQDPRRPARDGLAAYYDDQLILLRSEYEYLLTRGAARSARLLEETFGFAPEDPFETGPLNVAPDTEEMRGLRERWERRISMLQAHGREPPELGLREDRAYEVFPREMTVPAELATREAYLTISRRLISERYGRDPLGPRGAAPEGADELRRRIERDLAEHARLTGRPYRRPGSAAR
;
A
#
# COMPACT_ATOMS: atom_id res chain seq x y z
N MET A 1 22.68 -1.07 29.44
CA MET A 1 21.96 -0.46 28.30
C MET A 1 22.79 -0.72 27.05
N HIS A 2 22.33 -1.59 26.13
CA HIS A 2 23.17 -2.12 25.04
C HIS A 2 23.12 -1.24 23.78
N PRO A 3 24.26 -0.85 23.19
CA PRO A 3 24.33 0.02 22.01
C PRO A 3 23.74 -0.60 20.73
N ARG A 4 23.56 -1.93 20.71
CA ARG A 4 22.96 -2.67 19.59
C ARG A 4 21.45 -2.44 19.49
N ARG A 5 20.72 -2.50 20.62
CA ARG A 5 19.26 -2.24 20.66
C ARG A 5 18.92 -0.80 20.27
N THR A 6 19.70 0.18 20.73
CA THR A 6 19.46 1.59 20.39
C THR A 6 19.69 1.88 18.89
N ARG A 7 20.62 1.17 18.26
CA ARG A 7 20.89 1.30 16.81
C ARG A 7 19.78 0.67 15.97
N GLU A 8 19.25 -0.47 16.41
CA GLU A 8 18.10 -1.14 15.79
C GLU A 8 16.82 -0.29 15.91
N THR A 9 16.57 0.34 17.06
CA THR A 9 15.43 1.26 17.24
C THR A 9 15.53 2.50 16.34
N GLY A 10 16.72 3.10 16.23
CA GLY A 10 16.93 4.26 15.35
C GLY A 10 16.77 3.95 13.86
N ALA A 11 17.21 2.77 13.42
CA ALA A 11 17.01 2.32 12.03
C ALA A 11 15.52 2.10 11.70
N LEU A 12 14.77 1.56 12.65
CA LEU A 12 13.33 1.33 12.51
C LEU A 12 12.55 2.63 12.32
N GLU A 13 12.83 3.65 13.14
CA GLU A 13 12.20 4.97 13.01
C GLU A 13 12.49 5.62 11.66
N LEU A 14 13.70 5.45 11.13
CA LEU A 14 14.08 5.94 9.81
C LEU A 14 13.31 5.23 8.69
N TRP A 15 13.13 3.92 8.80
CA TRP A 15 12.29 3.15 7.87
C TRP A 15 10.85 3.66 7.87
N TYR A 16 10.26 3.86 9.04
CA TYR A 16 8.91 4.40 9.16
C TYR A 16 8.79 5.84 8.65
N ALA A 17 9.80 6.67 8.89
CA ALA A 17 9.85 8.02 8.34
C ALA A 17 9.88 8.01 6.80
N LEU A 18 10.63 7.08 6.20
CA LEU A 18 10.68 6.89 4.75
C LEU A 18 9.34 6.39 4.20
N GLY A 19 8.73 5.38 4.84
CA GLY A 19 7.40 4.89 4.48
C GLY A 19 6.33 6.00 4.53
N ARG A 20 6.32 6.82 5.58
CA ARG A 20 5.45 8.00 5.70
C ARG A 20 5.69 9.03 4.60
N LEU A 21 6.96 9.27 4.23
CA LEU A 21 7.31 10.20 3.16
C LEU A 21 6.74 9.73 1.82
N TYR A 22 6.83 8.43 1.51
CA TYR A 22 6.26 7.87 0.29
C TYR A 22 4.73 7.84 0.28
N SER A 23 4.08 7.51 1.39
CA SER A 23 2.61 7.60 1.51
C SER A 23 2.13 9.03 1.24
N ARG A 24 2.82 10.05 1.76
CA ARG A 24 2.49 11.46 1.51
C ARG A 24 2.64 11.84 0.03
N ALA A 25 3.59 11.22 -0.68
CA ALA A 25 3.84 11.48 -2.09
C ALA A 25 2.76 10.93 -3.03
N ARG A 26 1.83 10.08 -2.57
CA ARG A 26 0.67 9.62 -3.36
C ARG A 26 -0.33 10.75 -3.69
N GLY A 27 -0.38 11.80 -2.87
CA GLY A 27 -1.36 12.90 -3.01
C GLY A 27 -0.87 14.17 -3.72
N PHE A 28 0.36 14.19 -4.25
CA PHE A 28 0.97 15.41 -4.82
C PHE A 28 0.21 15.89 -6.05
N GLY A 29 -0.02 14.99 -7.02
CA GLY A 29 -0.72 15.32 -8.26
C GLY A 29 -2.13 15.84 -8.01
N ASN A 30 -2.92 15.16 -7.17
CA ASN A 30 -4.29 15.58 -6.87
C ASN A 30 -4.34 16.97 -6.21
N ARG A 31 -3.42 17.28 -5.27
CA ARG A 31 -3.37 18.61 -4.63
C ARG A 31 -2.94 19.71 -5.61
N ALA A 32 -1.95 19.42 -6.46
CA ALA A 32 -1.53 20.35 -7.51
C ALA A 32 -2.65 20.63 -8.53
N VAL A 33 -3.37 19.59 -8.98
CA VAL A 33 -4.51 19.71 -9.87
C VAL A 33 -5.64 20.51 -9.23
N ARG A 34 -5.99 20.21 -7.97
CA ARG A 34 -7.02 20.94 -7.23
C ARG A 34 -6.67 22.42 -7.10
N LEU A 35 -5.44 22.74 -6.69
CA LEU A 35 -5.00 24.13 -6.58
C LEU A 35 -5.07 24.84 -7.93
N GLY A 36 -4.53 24.21 -8.99
CA GLY A 36 -4.54 24.80 -10.33
C GLY A 36 -5.96 25.06 -10.82
N PHE A 37 -6.87 24.10 -10.61
CA PHE A 37 -8.28 24.26 -10.94
C PHE A 37 -8.95 25.39 -10.14
N THR A 38 -8.73 25.45 -8.82
CA THR A 38 -9.25 26.53 -7.97
C THR A 38 -8.73 27.89 -8.41
N ALA A 39 -7.44 28.00 -8.74
CA ALA A 39 -6.84 29.23 -9.23
C ALA A 39 -7.41 29.65 -10.59
N THR A 40 -7.67 28.71 -11.51
CA THR A 40 -8.36 28.99 -12.77
C THR A 40 -9.77 29.55 -12.54
N LEU A 41 -10.55 28.94 -11.65
CA LEU A 41 -11.92 29.42 -11.37
C LEU A 41 -11.93 30.79 -10.70
N ALA A 42 -11.08 30.99 -9.69
CA ALA A 42 -10.99 32.25 -8.98
C ALA A 42 -10.53 33.39 -9.89
N SER A 43 -9.50 33.17 -10.71
CA SER A 43 -9.04 34.16 -11.68
C SER A 43 -10.06 34.41 -12.78
N GLY A 44 -10.76 33.38 -13.26
CA GLY A 44 -11.86 33.53 -14.22
C GLY A 44 -13.00 34.38 -13.67
N ALA A 45 -13.41 34.14 -12.42
CA ALA A 45 -14.41 34.96 -11.74
C ALA A 45 -13.96 36.42 -11.60
N LEU A 46 -12.69 36.65 -11.22
CA LEU A 46 -12.13 38.00 -11.14
C LEU A 46 -12.10 38.71 -12.49
N VAL A 47 -11.73 38.02 -13.58
CA VAL A 47 -11.75 38.58 -14.93
C VAL A 47 -13.17 38.96 -15.33
N LEU A 48 -14.16 38.09 -15.10
CA LEU A 48 -15.56 38.38 -15.41
C LEU A 48 -16.12 39.55 -14.59
N LEU A 49 -15.79 39.62 -13.29
CA LEU A 49 -16.20 40.73 -12.42
C LEU A 49 -15.51 42.06 -12.78
N SER A 50 -14.32 42.01 -13.35
CA SER A 50 -13.60 43.22 -13.78
C SER A 50 -14.23 43.87 -15.03
N ALA A 51 -14.90 43.09 -15.89
CA ALA A 51 -15.48 43.57 -17.14
C ALA A 51 -16.51 44.71 -16.96
N PRO A 52 -17.50 44.62 -16.05
CA PRO A 52 -18.43 45.72 -15.81
C PRO A 52 -17.82 46.91 -15.06
N LEU A 53 -16.74 46.71 -14.28
CA LEU A 53 -16.14 47.75 -13.44
C LEU A 53 -15.06 48.57 -14.17
N PHE A 54 -14.27 47.93 -15.02
CA PHE A 54 -13.07 48.51 -15.64
C PHE A 54 -13.02 48.30 -17.17
N GLY A 55 -14.02 47.62 -17.75
CA GLY A 55 -13.94 47.11 -19.12
C GLY A 55 -12.95 45.94 -19.25
N THR A 56 -12.84 45.38 -20.44
CA THR A 56 -11.87 44.30 -20.77
C THR A 56 -10.56 44.83 -21.35
N GLY A 57 -10.40 46.16 -21.47
CA GLY A 57 -9.26 46.80 -22.12
C GLY A 57 -7.91 46.51 -21.45
N TRP A 58 -7.90 46.24 -20.14
CA TRP A 58 -6.68 45.91 -19.39
C TRP A 58 -6.12 44.50 -19.72
N ALA A 59 -6.98 43.58 -20.16
CA ALA A 59 -6.59 42.21 -20.49
C ALA A 59 -6.50 41.95 -22.01
N GLY A 60 -7.08 42.85 -22.82
CA GLY A 60 -7.04 42.77 -24.28
C GLY A 60 -7.59 41.44 -24.80
N PRO A 61 -7.10 40.93 -25.96
CA PRO A 61 -7.57 39.68 -26.56
C PRO A 61 -7.21 38.43 -25.72
N PHE A 62 -6.38 38.57 -24.69
CA PHE A 62 -5.88 37.44 -23.89
C PHE A 62 -6.69 37.18 -22.62
N ALA A 63 -7.76 37.93 -22.36
CA ALA A 63 -8.58 37.78 -21.15
C ALA A 63 -9.05 36.33 -20.90
N GLY A 64 -9.38 35.59 -21.97
CA GLY A 64 -9.77 34.17 -21.87
C GLY A 64 -8.61 33.20 -21.55
N ALA A 65 -7.37 33.60 -21.84
CA ALA A 65 -6.17 32.78 -21.60
C ALA A 65 -5.55 33.02 -20.22
N ILE A 66 -5.79 34.17 -19.58
CA ILE A 66 -5.23 34.50 -18.27
C ILE A 66 -5.61 33.46 -17.20
N PRO A 67 -6.89 33.07 -17.03
CA PRO A 67 -7.26 32.10 -16.00
C PRO A 67 -6.60 30.71 -16.12
N PRO A 68 -6.62 30.03 -17.28
CA PRO A 68 -5.95 28.74 -17.40
C PRO A 68 -4.42 28.84 -17.25
N LEU A 69 -3.79 29.95 -17.69
CA LEU A 69 -2.36 30.18 -17.47
C LEU A 69 -2.03 30.34 -15.98
N LEU A 70 -2.79 31.13 -15.24
CA LEU A 70 -2.60 31.27 -13.79
C LEU A 70 -2.81 29.95 -13.05
N GLY A 71 -3.85 29.19 -13.41
CA GLY A 71 -4.10 27.89 -12.80
C GLY A 71 -3.00 26.86 -13.09
N THR A 72 -2.53 26.77 -14.34
CA THR A 72 -1.43 25.86 -14.71
C THR A 72 -0.14 26.23 -14.01
N LEU A 73 0.21 27.53 -13.96
CA LEU A 73 1.39 28.02 -13.24
C LEU A 73 1.30 27.72 -11.74
N ALA A 74 0.16 27.97 -11.10
CA ALA A 74 -0.03 27.70 -9.68
C ALA A 74 0.09 26.20 -9.35
N GLY A 75 -0.55 25.35 -10.16
CA GLY A 75 -0.45 23.89 -10.01
C GLY A 75 0.97 23.38 -10.24
N ALA A 76 1.65 23.84 -11.30
CA ALA A 76 3.02 23.47 -11.62
C ALA A 76 4.02 23.92 -10.55
N ALA A 77 3.88 25.16 -10.04
CA ALA A 77 4.73 25.70 -8.98
C ALA A 77 4.60 24.88 -7.69
N LEU A 78 3.37 24.53 -7.29
CA LEU A 78 3.14 23.67 -6.12
C LEU A 78 3.75 22.29 -6.33
N TYR A 79 3.50 21.66 -7.49
CA TYR A 79 4.04 20.33 -7.79
C TYR A 79 5.56 20.31 -7.77
N ALA A 80 6.22 21.31 -8.37
CA ALA A 80 7.67 21.45 -8.38
C ALA A 80 8.21 21.64 -6.95
N ALA A 81 7.58 22.51 -6.15
CA ALA A 81 7.98 22.74 -4.76
C ALA A 81 7.85 21.48 -3.90
N GLU A 82 6.76 20.72 -4.03
CA GLU A 82 6.56 19.46 -3.30
C GLU A 82 7.56 18.38 -3.74
N THR A 83 7.81 18.27 -5.05
CA THR A 83 8.79 17.31 -5.60
C THR A 83 10.20 17.61 -5.08
N LEU A 84 10.62 18.88 -5.09
CA LEU A 84 11.93 19.28 -4.58
C LEU A 84 12.07 19.00 -3.07
N ARG A 85 11.05 19.34 -2.27
CA ARG A 85 11.04 19.04 -0.83
C ARG A 85 11.08 17.54 -0.56
N PHE A 86 10.33 16.75 -1.33
CA PHE A 86 10.34 15.30 -1.25
C PHE A 86 11.73 14.74 -1.55
N SER A 87 12.34 15.09 -2.68
CA SER A 87 13.66 14.58 -3.04
C SER A 87 14.73 14.94 -2.03
N ARG A 88 14.69 16.14 -1.44
CA ARG A 88 15.62 16.52 -0.37
C ARG A 88 15.44 15.65 0.88
N ARG A 89 14.19 15.45 1.33
CA ARG A 89 13.88 14.62 2.50
C ARG A 89 14.20 13.15 2.27
N GLU A 90 13.88 12.64 1.09
CA GLU A 90 14.18 11.27 0.68
C GLU A 90 15.69 11.03 0.72
N ARG A 91 16.49 11.92 0.11
CA ARG A 91 17.97 11.81 0.16
C ARG A 91 18.49 11.78 1.59
N SER A 92 18.03 12.70 2.44
CA SER A 92 18.44 12.76 3.85
C SER A 92 18.09 11.48 4.63
N LEU A 93 16.87 10.94 4.47
CA LEU A 93 16.47 9.69 5.11
C LEU A 93 17.26 8.49 4.59
N ARG A 94 17.48 8.42 3.27
CA ARG A 94 18.28 7.35 2.66
C ARG A 94 19.73 7.39 3.14
N GLU A 95 20.30 8.59 3.27
CA GLU A 95 21.64 8.77 3.80
C GLU A 95 21.73 8.37 5.27
N ALA A 96 20.75 8.76 6.10
CA ALA A 96 20.68 8.32 7.49
C ALA A 96 20.57 6.79 7.62
N LEU A 97 19.77 6.13 6.78
CA LEU A 97 19.68 4.66 6.73
C LEU A 97 21.03 4.03 6.36
N ARG A 98 21.75 4.57 5.36
CA ARG A 98 23.09 4.10 5.01
C ARG A 98 24.08 4.22 6.16
N HIS A 99 24.07 5.34 6.89
CA HIS A 99 24.90 5.52 8.09
C HIS A 99 24.54 4.55 9.21
N ALA A 100 23.27 4.13 9.29
CA ALA A 100 22.83 3.08 10.20
C ALA A 100 23.25 1.67 9.74
N GLY A 101 23.86 1.52 8.55
CA GLY A 101 24.27 0.25 7.97
C GLY A 101 23.16 -0.46 7.19
N GLN A 102 22.07 0.23 6.89
CA GLN A 102 20.92 -0.29 6.15
C GLN A 102 21.01 0.06 4.66
N ASP A 103 20.44 -0.77 3.80
CA ASP A 103 20.23 -0.42 2.39
C ASP A 103 18.85 0.20 2.19
N PRO A 104 18.74 1.53 1.99
CA PRO A 104 17.46 2.22 1.90
C PRO A 104 16.63 1.87 0.66
N ARG A 105 17.17 1.08 -0.29
CA ARG A 105 16.43 0.59 -1.45
C ARG A 105 15.98 -0.86 -1.30
N ARG A 106 16.42 -1.57 -0.25
CA ARG A 106 16.17 -3.00 -0.06
C ARG A 106 15.67 -3.24 1.36
N PRO A 107 14.41 -2.87 1.66
CA PRO A 107 13.90 -2.81 3.02
C PRO A 107 13.80 -4.16 3.74
N ALA A 108 13.70 -5.26 2.99
CA ALA A 108 13.68 -6.62 3.53
C ALA A 108 15.05 -7.31 3.47
N ARG A 109 16.12 -6.60 3.08
CA ARG A 109 17.47 -7.18 2.98
C ARG A 109 17.87 -7.81 4.31
N ASP A 110 17.80 -7.08 5.40
CA ASP A 110 18.28 -7.58 6.70
C ASP A 110 17.20 -8.36 7.47
N GLY A 111 16.16 -8.86 6.77
CA GLY A 111 15.04 -9.59 7.35
C GLY A 111 13.73 -8.79 7.39
N LEU A 112 12.73 -9.31 8.11
CA LEU A 112 11.36 -8.76 8.11
C LEU A 112 10.99 -8.09 9.44
N ALA A 113 11.94 -7.91 10.36
CA ALA A 113 11.72 -7.34 11.69
C ALA A 113 11.10 -5.92 11.66
N ALA A 114 11.34 -5.14 10.61
CA ALA A 114 10.77 -3.80 10.49
C ALA A 114 9.26 -3.79 10.16
N TYR A 115 8.71 -4.93 9.71
CA TYR A 115 7.33 -5.05 9.27
C TYR A 115 6.43 -5.62 10.38
N TYR A 116 5.25 -5.03 10.50
CA TYR A 116 4.15 -5.60 11.25
C TYR A 116 3.52 -6.77 10.48
N ASP A 117 2.92 -7.72 11.20
CA ASP A 117 2.27 -8.88 10.59
C ASP A 117 1.19 -8.49 9.59
N ASP A 118 0.35 -7.50 9.91
CA ASP A 118 -0.69 -6.99 9.01
C ASP A 118 -0.11 -6.53 7.66
N GLN A 119 1.05 -5.87 7.68
CA GLN A 119 1.72 -5.43 6.45
C GLN A 119 2.23 -6.60 5.63
N LEU A 120 2.79 -7.62 6.29
CA LEU A 120 3.28 -8.82 5.62
C LEU A 120 2.12 -9.64 5.03
N ILE A 121 1.00 -9.75 5.76
CA ILE A 121 -0.23 -10.40 5.28
C ILE A 121 -0.76 -9.65 4.04
N LEU A 122 -0.79 -8.32 4.06
CA LEU A 122 -1.17 -7.52 2.89
C LEU A 122 -0.25 -7.79 1.69
N LEU A 123 1.06 -7.72 1.88
CA LEU A 123 2.04 -7.97 0.81
C LEU A 123 1.92 -9.40 0.26
N ARG A 124 1.70 -10.39 1.12
CA ARG A 124 1.48 -11.78 0.71
C ARG A 124 0.16 -11.97 -0.01
N SER A 125 -0.88 -11.21 0.35
CA SER A 125 -2.17 -11.17 -0.33
C SER A 125 -2.05 -10.59 -1.73
N GLU A 126 -1.31 -9.50 -1.88
CA GLU A 126 -0.99 -8.89 -3.18
C GLU A 126 -0.21 -9.87 -4.06
N TYR A 127 0.76 -10.60 -3.50
CA TYR A 127 1.48 -11.64 -4.22
C TYR A 127 0.55 -12.73 -4.78
N GLU A 128 -0.35 -13.31 -3.98
CA GLU A 128 -1.36 -14.25 -4.49
C GLU A 128 -2.21 -13.65 -5.62
N TYR A 129 -2.67 -12.41 -5.40
CA TYR A 129 -3.50 -11.72 -6.38
C TYR A 129 -2.76 -11.47 -7.70
N LEU A 130 -1.46 -11.20 -7.65
CA LEU A 130 -0.64 -11.07 -8.85
C LEU A 130 -0.46 -12.43 -9.57
N LEU A 131 -0.32 -13.53 -8.83
CA LEU A 131 -0.27 -14.87 -9.41
C LEU A 131 -1.56 -15.21 -10.16
N THR A 132 -2.74 -14.97 -9.57
CA THR A 132 -4.02 -15.26 -10.25
C THR A 132 -4.24 -14.40 -11.50
N ARG A 133 -3.56 -13.26 -11.59
CA ARG A 133 -3.63 -12.33 -12.72
C ARG A 133 -2.56 -12.59 -13.79
N GLY A 134 -1.69 -13.58 -13.61
CA GLY A 134 -0.57 -13.85 -14.53
C GLY A 134 0.49 -12.74 -14.53
N ALA A 135 0.56 -11.92 -13.48
CA ALA A 135 1.49 -10.80 -13.36
C ALA A 135 2.87 -11.25 -12.86
N ALA A 136 3.48 -12.22 -13.55
CA ALA A 136 4.69 -12.93 -13.12
C ALA A 136 5.87 -12.01 -12.75
N ARG A 137 6.06 -10.90 -13.49
CA ARG A 137 7.14 -9.93 -13.19
C ARG A 137 6.96 -9.25 -11.83
N SER A 138 5.74 -8.83 -11.50
CA SER A 138 5.44 -8.20 -10.22
C SER A 138 5.42 -9.22 -9.08
N ALA A 139 4.92 -10.43 -9.33
CA ALA A 139 4.96 -11.51 -8.36
C ALA A 139 6.41 -11.86 -7.97
N ARG A 140 7.29 -12.00 -8.97
CA ARG A 140 8.72 -12.25 -8.78
C ARG A 140 9.43 -11.15 -7.97
N LEU A 141 9.03 -9.89 -8.12
CA LEU A 141 9.54 -8.81 -7.28
C LEU A 141 9.31 -9.09 -5.79
N LEU A 142 8.12 -9.59 -5.43
CA LEU A 142 7.75 -9.92 -4.06
C LEU A 142 8.43 -11.21 -3.56
N GLU A 143 8.62 -12.20 -4.44
CA GLU A 143 9.42 -13.40 -4.13
C GLU A 143 10.88 -13.05 -3.79
N GLU A 144 11.52 -12.23 -4.63
CA GLU A 144 12.93 -11.85 -4.46
C GLU A 144 13.13 -10.86 -3.30
N THR A 145 12.12 -10.06 -2.96
CA THR A 145 12.20 -9.10 -1.86
C THR A 145 11.87 -9.74 -0.51
N PHE A 146 10.73 -10.43 -0.42
CA PHE A 146 10.15 -10.88 0.84
C PHE A 146 10.33 -12.39 1.06
N GLY A 147 10.89 -13.12 0.11
CA GLY A 147 11.04 -14.58 0.22
C GLY A 147 9.70 -15.32 0.15
N PHE A 148 8.67 -14.71 -0.43
CA PHE A 148 7.39 -15.38 -0.68
C PHE A 148 7.56 -16.52 -1.68
N ALA A 149 6.72 -17.54 -1.55
CA ALA A 149 6.70 -18.65 -2.50
C ALA A 149 5.27 -19.18 -2.72
N PRO A 150 4.99 -19.77 -3.90
CA PRO A 150 3.70 -20.39 -4.18
C PRO A 150 3.37 -21.54 -3.23
N GLU A 151 4.39 -22.23 -2.70
CA GLU A 151 4.25 -23.37 -1.78
C GLU A 151 4.01 -22.95 -0.33
N ASP A 152 4.00 -21.64 -0.04
CA ASP A 152 3.61 -21.17 1.30
C ASP A 152 2.19 -21.68 1.61
N PRO A 153 1.92 -22.18 2.84
CA PRO A 153 0.65 -22.84 3.18
C PRO A 153 -0.54 -21.86 3.22
N PHE A 154 -1.02 -21.50 2.04
CA PHE A 154 -2.19 -20.67 1.78
C PHE A 154 -3.22 -21.48 0.97
N GLU A 155 -3.74 -22.53 1.61
CA GLU A 155 -4.74 -23.45 1.03
C GLU A 155 -5.91 -22.71 0.37
N THR A 156 -6.24 -21.49 0.81
CA THR A 156 -7.41 -20.70 0.33
C THR A 156 -7.12 -19.28 -0.12
N GLY A 157 -5.85 -18.94 -0.33
CA GLY A 157 -5.39 -17.55 -0.43
C GLY A 157 -5.01 -17.02 0.96
N PRO A 158 -4.77 -15.70 1.14
CA PRO A 158 -4.20 -15.10 2.35
C PRO A 158 -4.98 -15.29 3.68
N LEU A 159 -6.02 -16.11 3.65
CA LEU A 159 -7.03 -16.39 4.69
C LEU A 159 -6.60 -17.33 5.82
N ASN A 160 -5.38 -17.86 5.77
CA ASN A 160 -4.99 -18.89 6.74
C ASN A 160 -4.48 -18.31 8.05
N VAL A 161 -4.02 -17.07 8.07
CA VAL A 161 -3.16 -16.58 9.14
C VAL A 161 -3.58 -15.18 9.57
N ALA A 162 -3.94 -15.07 10.86
CA ALA A 162 -4.19 -13.79 11.50
C ALA A 162 -2.86 -13.19 11.99
N PRO A 163 -2.78 -11.85 12.14
CA PRO A 163 -1.62 -11.24 12.79
C PRO A 163 -1.46 -11.75 14.23
N ASP A 164 -0.23 -11.73 14.73
CA ASP A 164 0.13 -12.11 16.10
C ASP A 164 -0.14 -13.58 16.48
N THR A 165 -0.27 -14.48 15.50
CA THR A 165 -0.43 -15.93 15.74
C THR A 165 0.86 -16.73 15.51
N GLU A 166 0.88 -17.97 16.03
CA GLU A 166 2.02 -18.88 15.83
C GLU A 166 2.20 -19.24 14.35
N GLU A 167 1.11 -19.40 13.61
CA GLU A 167 1.14 -19.66 12.17
C GLU A 167 1.83 -18.52 11.41
N MET A 168 1.58 -17.27 11.84
CA MET A 168 2.21 -16.07 11.27
C MET A 168 3.70 -16.04 11.55
N ARG A 169 4.09 -16.35 12.78
CA ARG A 169 5.50 -16.48 13.16
C ARG A 169 6.22 -17.53 12.31
N GLY A 170 5.61 -18.71 12.15
CA GLY A 170 6.16 -19.78 11.33
C GLY A 170 6.28 -19.41 9.84
N LEU A 171 5.37 -18.60 9.30
CA LEU A 171 5.50 -18.04 7.95
C LEU A 171 6.66 -17.04 7.85
N ARG A 172 6.73 -16.09 8.78
CA ARG A 172 7.80 -15.09 8.84
C ARG A 172 9.17 -15.77 8.89
N GLU A 173 9.35 -16.78 9.73
CA GLU A 173 10.59 -17.56 9.81
C GLU A 173 10.93 -18.29 8.50
N ARG A 174 9.93 -18.83 7.79
CA ARG A 174 10.15 -19.43 6.45
C ARG A 174 10.65 -18.37 5.47
N TRP A 175 10.01 -17.21 5.43
CA TRP A 175 10.38 -16.11 4.54
C TRP A 175 11.78 -15.56 4.84
N GLU A 176 12.09 -15.31 6.12
CA GLU A 176 13.42 -14.86 6.55
C GLU A 176 14.52 -15.88 6.23
N ARG A 177 14.23 -17.18 6.36
CA ARG A 177 15.16 -18.22 5.90
C ARG A 177 15.41 -18.14 4.40
N ARG A 178 14.37 -17.93 3.58
CA ARG A 178 14.55 -17.80 2.12
C ARG A 178 15.33 -16.53 1.75
N ILE A 179 15.06 -15.39 2.41
CA ILE A 179 15.85 -14.16 2.25
C ILE A 179 17.32 -14.43 2.58
N SER A 180 17.59 -15.07 3.71
CA SER A 180 18.95 -15.42 4.15
C SER A 180 19.64 -16.37 3.16
N MET A 181 18.91 -17.36 2.63
CA MET A 181 19.43 -18.26 1.61
C MET A 181 19.77 -17.53 0.31
N LEU A 182 18.91 -16.62 -0.17
CA LEU A 182 19.18 -15.82 -1.36
C LEU A 182 20.48 -15.02 -1.20
N GLN A 183 20.66 -14.39 -0.03
CA GLN A 183 21.87 -13.64 0.30
C GLN A 183 23.13 -14.52 0.36
N ALA A 184 23.03 -15.70 0.98
CA ALA A 184 24.15 -16.65 1.04
C ALA A 184 24.60 -17.08 -0.36
N HIS A 185 23.70 -17.08 -1.35
CA HIS A 185 24.00 -17.35 -2.76
C HIS A 185 24.43 -16.08 -3.54
N GLY A 186 24.71 -14.97 -2.86
CA GLY A 186 25.09 -13.70 -3.49
C GLY A 186 23.96 -13.03 -4.29
N ARG A 187 22.70 -13.47 -4.11
CA ARG A 187 21.54 -12.83 -4.72
C ARG A 187 21.00 -11.79 -3.76
N GLU A 188 21.22 -10.54 -4.10
CA GLU A 188 20.64 -9.44 -3.33
C GLU A 188 19.21 -9.11 -3.82
N PRO A 189 18.27 -8.74 -2.92
CA PRO A 189 16.91 -8.33 -3.29
C PRO A 189 16.87 -7.18 -4.30
N PRO A 190 15.89 -7.10 -5.20
CA PRO A 190 15.80 -6.00 -6.16
C PRO A 190 15.71 -4.63 -5.47
N GLU A 191 16.21 -3.57 -6.12
CA GLU A 191 16.03 -2.21 -5.62
C GLU A 191 14.56 -1.79 -5.76
N LEU A 192 14.01 -1.23 -4.68
CA LEU A 192 12.66 -0.70 -4.62
C LEU A 192 12.68 0.82 -4.46
N GLY A 193 11.70 1.47 -5.09
CA GLY A 193 11.54 2.91 -5.03
C GLY A 193 10.10 3.33 -4.77
N LEU A 194 9.86 4.64 -4.97
CA LEU A 194 8.54 5.24 -4.81
C LEU A 194 7.47 4.58 -5.72
N ARG A 195 7.87 4.06 -6.88
CA ARG A 195 6.93 3.43 -7.82
C ARG A 195 6.37 2.13 -7.25
N GLU A 196 7.25 1.24 -6.81
CA GLU A 196 6.88 -0.06 -6.25
C GLU A 196 6.10 0.15 -4.94
N ASP A 197 6.53 1.12 -4.13
CA ASP A 197 5.81 1.49 -2.91
C ASP A 197 4.41 2.07 -3.18
N ARG A 198 4.24 2.85 -4.26
CA ARG A 198 2.92 3.32 -4.71
C ARG A 198 2.00 2.19 -5.14
N ALA A 199 2.57 1.12 -5.71
CA ALA A 199 1.80 -0.02 -6.20
C ALA A 199 1.42 -1.00 -5.08
N TYR A 200 2.38 -1.34 -4.19
CA TYR A 200 2.24 -2.48 -3.27
C TYR A 200 2.55 -2.17 -1.82
N GLU A 201 2.90 -0.92 -1.45
CA GLU A 201 3.24 -0.56 -0.06
C GLU A 201 4.45 -1.31 0.52
N VAL A 202 5.44 -1.60 -0.33
CA VAL A 202 6.60 -2.43 0.02
C VAL A 202 7.50 -1.89 1.13
N PHE A 203 7.44 -0.60 1.49
CA PHE A 203 8.27 -0.06 2.58
C PHE A 203 7.61 -0.22 3.97
N PRO A 204 8.38 -0.49 5.04
CA PRO A 204 7.84 -0.61 6.39
C PRO A 204 7.12 0.67 6.84
N ARG A 205 6.04 0.52 7.62
CA ARG A 205 5.28 1.65 8.15
C ARG A 205 4.94 1.40 9.60
N GLU A 206 4.96 2.48 10.37
CA GLU A 206 4.42 2.48 11.71
C GLU A 206 2.91 2.25 11.66
N MET A 207 2.43 1.22 12.36
CA MET A 207 1.00 0.91 12.43
C MET A 207 0.34 1.67 13.57
N THR A 208 -0.19 2.85 13.24
CA THR A 208 -1.22 3.50 14.07
C THR A 208 -2.55 2.77 13.91
N VAL A 209 -3.47 2.85 14.88
CA VAL A 209 -4.79 2.19 14.79
C VAL A 209 -5.51 2.43 13.45
N PRO A 210 -5.60 3.66 12.90
CA PRO A 210 -6.24 3.85 11.59
C PRO A 210 -5.48 3.18 10.43
N ALA A 211 -4.15 3.11 10.51
CA ALA A 211 -3.34 2.46 9.49
C ALA A 211 -3.51 0.93 9.53
N GLU A 212 -3.53 0.35 10.72
CA GLU A 212 -3.81 -1.07 10.93
C GLU A 212 -5.18 -1.44 10.34
N LEU A 213 -6.24 -0.70 10.69
CA LEU A 213 -7.58 -0.95 10.16
C LEU A 213 -7.65 -0.85 8.63
N ALA A 214 -6.95 0.13 8.04
CA ALA A 214 -6.89 0.27 6.58
C ALA A 214 -6.11 -0.88 5.91
N THR A 215 -4.99 -1.31 6.50
CA THR A 215 -4.23 -2.47 6.03
C THR A 215 -5.05 -3.76 6.12
N ARG A 216 -5.80 -3.94 7.22
CA ARG A 216 -6.72 -5.06 7.40
C ARG A 216 -7.84 -5.07 6.38
N GLU A 217 -8.51 -3.94 6.18
CA GLU A 217 -9.53 -3.80 5.15
C GLU A 217 -8.98 -4.14 3.76
N ALA A 218 -7.77 -3.68 3.44
CA ALA A 218 -7.12 -3.93 2.15
C ALA A 218 -6.87 -5.42 1.90
N TYR A 219 -6.21 -6.12 2.84
CA TYR A 219 -5.93 -7.54 2.64
C TYR A 219 -7.22 -8.37 2.65
N LEU A 220 -8.21 -8.04 3.50
CA LEU A 220 -9.51 -8.73 3.52
C LEU A 220 -10.29 -8.53 2.22
N THR A 221 -10.16 -7.36 1.59
CA THR A 221 -10.77 -7.08 0.28
C THR A 221 -10.16 -7.94 -0.82
N ILE A 222 -8.83 -8.04 -0.87
CA ILE A 222 -8.12 -8.94 -1.80
C ILE A 222 -8.54 -10.39 -1.53
N SER A 223 -8.53 -10.76 -0.27
CA SER A 223 -8.85 -12.09 0.19
C SER A 223 -10.26 -12.54 -0.25
N ARG A 224 -11.27 -11.71 0.01
CA ARG A 224 -12.66 -11.96 -0.44
C ARG A 224 -12.75 -12.17 -1.95
N ARG A 225 -11.97 -11.42 -2.74
CA ARG A 225 -11.92 -11.58 -4.18
C ARG A 225 -11.31 -12.92 -4.58
N LEU A 226 -10.19 -13.30 -3.97
CA LEU A 226 -9.52 -14.58 -4.22
C LEU A 226 -10.40 -15.77 -3.84
N ILE A 227 -11.12 -15.70 -2.71
CA ILE A 227 -12.14 -16.70 -2.33
C ILE A 227 -13.18 -16.83 -3.44
N SER A 228 -13.73 -15.70 -3.88
CA SER A 228 -14.79 -15.69 -4.87
C SER A 228 -14.34 -16.26 -6.22
N GLU A 229 -13.09 -16.01 -6.60
CA GLU A 229 -12.46 -16.56 -7.81
C GLU A 229 -12.20 -18.06 -7.68
N ARG A 230 -11.82 -18.57 -6.49
CA ARG A 230 -11.48 -19.99 -6.27
C ARG A 230 -12.68 -20.90 -5.99
N TYR A 231 -13.65 -20.41 -5.23
CA TYR A 231 -14.79 -21.21 -4.70
C TYR A 231 -16.15 -20.73 -5.19
N GLY A 232 -16.20 -19.68 -6.02
CA GLY A 232 -17.42 -19.07 -6.51
C GLY A 232 -17.95 -17.94 -5.62
N ARG A 233 -18.96 -17.20 -6.12
CA ARG A 233 -19.50 -15.99 -5.47
C ARG A 233 -20.10 -16.21 -4.08
N ASP A 234 -20.60 -17.41 -3.81
CA ASP A 234 -21.11 -17.81 -2.51
C ASP A 234 -20.41 -19.09 -2.04
N PRO A 235 -19.18 -18.97 -1.52
CA PRO A 235 -18.32 -20.11 -1.18
C PRO A 235 -18.90 -20.95 -0.03
N LEU A 236 -19.80 -20.38 0.78
CA LEU A 236 -20.36 -20.98 1.98
C LEU A 236 -21.83 -21.39 1.81
N GLY A 237 -22.45 -21.08 0.66
CA GLY A 237 -23.83 -21.44 0.36
C GLY A 237 -24.00 -22.91 -0.02
N PRO A 238 -25.26 -23.37 -0.21
CA PRO A 238 -25.57 -24.77 -0.57
C PRO A 238 -24.99 -25.23 -1.92
N ARG A 239 -24.57 -24.28 -2.77
CA ARG A 239 -23.93 -24.51 -4.07
C ARG A 239 -22.47 -24.05 -4.11
N GLY A 240 -21.90 -23.67 -2.97
CA GLY A 240 -20.50 -23.24 -2.88
C GLY A 240 -19.56 -24.40 -3.17
N ALA A 241 -18.46 -24.13 -3.89
CA ALA A 241 -17.47 -25.15 -4.21
C ALA A 241 -16.41 -25.33 -3.11
N ALA A 242 -16.65 -24.78 -1.90
CA ALA A 242 -15.77 -25.05 -0.77
C ALA A 242 -15.85 -26.56 -0.45
N PRO A 243 -14.70 -27.25 -0.31
CA PRO A 243 -14.68 -28.71 -0.18
C PRO A 243 -15.51 -29.18 1.01
N GLU A 244 -16.43 -30.12 0.77
CA GLU A 244 -17.16 -30.83 1.82
C GLU A 244 -16.14 -31.55 2.73
N GLY A 245 -16.25 -31.36 4.05
CA GLY A 245 -15.30 -31.90 5.05
C GLY A 245 -14.16 -30.97 5.48
N ALA A 246 -14.07 -29.75 4.93
CA ALA A 246 -13.10 -28.74 5.35
C ALA A 246 -13.69 -27.73 6.36
N ASP A 247 -14.22 -28.22 7.49
CA ASP A 247 -14.86 -27.38 8.52
C ASP A 247 -13.96 -26.25 9.02
N GLU A 248 -12.66 -26.54 9.15
CA GLU A 248 -11.67 -25.56 9.58
C GLU A 248 -11.51 -24.43 8.55
N LEU A 249 -11.48 -24.77 7.27
CA LEU A 249 -11.44 -23.79 6.22
C LEU A 249 -12.72 -22.94 6.21
N ARG A 250 -13.88 -23.59 6.35
CA ARG A 250 -15.17 -22.91 6.38
C ARG A 250 -15.20 -21.86 7.49
N ARG A 251 -14.71 -22.21 8.70
CA ARG A 251 -14.60 -21.28 9.84
C ARG A 251 -13.70 -20.08 9.54
N ARG A 252 -12.57 -20.29 8.86
CA ARG A 252 -11.64 -19.21 8.47
C ARG A 252 -12.28 -18.24 7.48
N ILE A 253 -12.93 -18.76 6.44
CA ILE A 253 -13.67 -17.93 5.47
C ILE A 253 -14.79 -17.14 6.18
N GLU A 254 -15.54 -17.78 7.08
CA GLU A 254 -16.61 -17.12 7.85
C GLU A 254 -16.06 -15.97 8.71
N ARG A 255 -14.96 -16.20 9.44
CA ARG A 255 -14.29 -15.18 10.27
C ARG A 255 -13.87 -13.97 9.45
N ASP A 256 -13.18 -14.18 8.33
CA ASP A 256 -12.56 -13.10 7.56
C ASP A 256 -13.62 -12.26 6.82
N LEU A 257 -14.69 -12.90 6.33
CA LEU A 257 -15.84 -12.20 5.76
C LEU A 257 -16.62 -11.41 6.83
N ALA A 258 -16.73 -11.94 8.05
CA ALA A 258 -17.36 -11.24 9.16
C ALA A 258 -16.54 -10.03 9.61
N GLU A 259 -15.21 -10.15 9.67
CA GLU A 259 -14.32 -9.02 9.95
C GLU A 259 -14.39 -7.95 8.86
N HIS A 260 -14.33 -8.35 7.58
CA HIS A 260 -14.47 -7.41 6.46
C HIS A 260 -15.78 -6.61 6.52
N ALA A 261 -16.87 -7.29 6.85
CA ALA A 261 -18.17 -6.67 7.01
C ALA A 261 -18.19 -5.65 8.16
N ARG A 262 -17.56 -5.97 9.30
CA ARG A 262 -17.42 -5.04 10.45
C ARG A 262 -16.62 -3.80 10.07
N LEU A 263 -15.48 -3.96 9.39
CA LEU A 263 -14.61 -2.85 9.00
C LEU A 263 -15.27 -1.92 7.97
N THR A 264 -16.01 -2.49 7.02
CA THR A 264 -16.67 -1.71 5.95
C THR A 264 -18.06 -1.19 6.31
N GLY A 265 -18.55 -1.46 7.53
CA GLY A 265 -19.90 -1.10 7.98
C GLY A 265 -21.02 -1.78 7.18
N ARG A 266 -20.72 -2.90 6.51
CA ARG A 266 -21.69 -3.65 5.71
C ARG A 266 -22.33 -4.75 6.56
N PRO A 267 -23.63 -5.05 6.39
CA PRO A 267 -24.25 -6.16 7.10
C PRO A 267 -23.63 -7.49 6.62
N TYR A 268 -23.02 -8.23 7.56
CA TYR A 268 -22.63 -9.61 7.33
C TYR A 268 -23.90 -10.47 7.24
N ARG A 269 -24.23 -10.97 6.05
CA ARG A 269 -25.26 -12.00 5.89
C ARG A 269 -24.57 -13.35 5.93
N ARG A 270 -24.89 -14.15 6.95
CA ARG A 270 -24.43 -15.52 7.02
C ARG A 270 -24.94 -16.28 5.79
N PRO A 271 -24.07 -16.88 4.98
CA PRO A 271 -24.49 -17.67 3.83
C PRO A 271 -25.42 -18.80 4.29
N GLY A 272 -26.59 -18.91 3.65
CA GLY A 272 -27.68 -19.80 4.06
C GLY A 272 -28.85 -19.15 4.82
N SER A 273 -28.79 -17.84 5.11
CA SER A 273 -29.89 -17.13 5.79
C SER A 273 -30.97 -16.56 4.84
N ALA A 274 -31.16 -17.14 3.65
CA ALA A 274 -32.23 -16.76 2.72
C ALA A 274 -33.38 -17.78 2.76
N ALA A 275 -34.54 -17.30 3.25
CA ALA A 275 -35.87 -17.91 3.28
C ALA A 275 -36.12 -19.09 4.24
N ARG A 276 -36.53 -18.77 5.46
CA ARG A 276 -37.90 -19.10 5.89
C ARG A 276 -38.74 -17.83 5.80
#